data_AF-A0A0E3JMV1-F1
#
_entry.id   AF-A0A0E3JMV1-F1
#
_cell.length_a   1.000
_cell.length_b   1.000
_cell.length_c   1.000
_cell.angle_alpha   90.00
_cell.angle_beta   90.00
_cell.angle_gamma   90.00
#
_symmetry.space_group_name_H-M   'P 1'
#
loop_
_entity.id
_entity.type
_entity.pdbx_description
1 polymer ?
#
loop_
_entity_poly.entity_id
_entity_poly.type
_entity_poly.pdbx_seq_one_letter_code
_entity_poly.pdbx_strand_id
1 'polypeptide(L)'
;MSKFVSTTYGNKKEILKFPDHYVTLGVTVDDTGITANSDGKKIVPAGTIVGGGVLSDSTKKVSAKNTQGGAAGSAGAGVDAEGVLLNDVDVTYGPASGAMIIHGFIALDKLPAAPVADSVTALKGRVLFLK
;
A
#
# COMPACT_ATOMS: atom_id res chain seq x y z
N MET A 1 31.06 12.53 17.06
CA MET A 1 29.78 12.67 17.79
C MET A 1 28.98 11.41 17.53
N SER A 2 28.73 10.58 18.56
CA SER A 2 27.92 9.38 18.42
C SER A 2 26.46 9.81 18.20
N LYS A 3 25.86 9.42 17.07
CA LYS A 3 24.47 9.74 16.74
C LYS A 3 23.60 8.75 17.51
N PHE A 4 22.87 9.24 18.52
CA PHE A 4 21.90 8.41 19.22
C PHE A 4 20.79 8.00 18.25
N VAL A 5 20.59 6.69 18.08
CA VAL A 5 19.46 6.14 17.33
C VAL A 5 18.35 5.86 18.34
N SER A 6 17.31 6.68 18.32
CA SER A 6 16.12 6.48 19.15
C SER A 6 15.13 5.63 18.38
N THR A 7 14.84 4.42 18.88
CA THR A 7 13.83 3.53 18.29
C THR A 7 12.55 3.64 19.09
N THR A 8 11.54 4.31 18.55
CA THR A 8 10.21 4.37 19.14
C THR A 8 9.43 3.11 18.78
N TYR A 9 9.11 2.29 19.77
CA TYR A 9 8.25 1.12 19.60
C TYR A 9 6.79 1.56 19.72
N GLY A 10 6.08 1.58 18.59
CA GLY A 10 4.64 1.83 18.53
C GLY A 10 3.85 0.54 18.32
N ASN A 11 2.53 0.63 18.51
CA ASN A 11 1.63 -0.43 18.06
C ASN A 11 1.64 -0.51 16.54
N LYS A 12 1.44 -1.72 16.01
CA LYS A 12 1.22 -1.93 14.58
C LYS A 12 0.09 -1.02 14.11
N LYS A 13 0.31 -0.27 13.03
CA LYS A 13 -0.72 0.59 12.43
C LYS A 13 -1.86 -0.29 11.92
N GLU A 14 -3.01 -0.20 12.57
CA GLU A 14 -4.22 -0.90 12.15
C GLU A 14 -4.97 -0.03 11.13
N ILE A 15 -5.18 -0.59 9.94
CA ILE A 15 -5.90 0.10 8.84
C ILE A 15 -7.26 -0.53 8.54
N LEU A 16 -7.56 -1.68 9.13
CA LEU A 16 -8.83 -2.38 8.94
C LEU A 16 -9.90 -1.73 9.82
N LYS A 17 -11.08 -1.48 9.26
CA LYS A 17 -12.24 -1.03 10.05
C LYS A 17 -12.82 -2.19 10.86
N PHE A 18 -12.80 -3.38 10.28
CA PHE A 18 -13.26 -4.62 10.90
C PHE A 18 -12.15 -5.67 10.78
N PRO A 19 -11.48 -6.04 11.89
CA PRO A 19 -10.33 -6.94 11.85
C PRO A 19 -10.72 -8.41 11.58
N ASP A 20 -11.99 -8.77 11.74
CA ASP A 20 -12.49 -10.14 11.58
C ASP A 20 -12.64 -10.59 10.12
N HIS A 21 -12.77 -9.65 9.17
CA HIS A 21 -13.06 -10.00 7.78
C HIS A 21 -12.19 -9.23 6.79
N TYR A 22 -11.08 -9.86 6.44
CA TYR A 22 -10.21 -9.42 5.36
C TYR A 22 -9.56 -10.62 4.68
N VAL A 23 -9.20 -10.46 3.41
CA VAL A 23 -8.41 -11.42 2.66
C VAL A 23 -7.16 -10.72 2.16
N THR A 24 -6.00 -11.34 2.38
CA THR A 24 -4.71 -10.82 1.94
C THR A 24 -4.02 -11.76 0.97
N LEU A 25 -3.22 -11.18 0.09
CA LEU A 25 -2.32 -11.86 -0.83
C LEU A 25 -0.89 -11.39 -0.57
N GLY A 26 0.05 -12.31 -0.59
CA GLY A 26 1.48 -11.99 -0.58
C GLY A 26 1.89 -11.39 -1.91
N VAL A 27 2.51 -10.22 -1.90
CA VAL A 27 2.95 -9.49 -3.10
C VAL A 27 4.36 -8.96 -2.93
N THR A 28 5.07 -8.73 -4.03
CA THR A 28 6.36 -8.04 -4.00
C THR A 28 6.14 -6.55 -4.25
N VAL A 29 6.51 -5.70 -3.31
CA VAL A 29 6.41 -4.24 -3.40
C VAL A 29 7.66 -3.69 -4.09
N ASP A 30 7.47 -2.86 -5.10
CA ASP A 30 8.56 -2.21 -5.83
C ASP A 30 9.20 -1.06 -5.03
N ASP A 31 10.49 -0.84 -5.21
CA ASP A 31 11.27 0.21 -4.52
C ASP A 31 11.48 1.48 -5.36
N THR A 32 11.05 1.45 -6.62
CA THR A 32 11.23 2.56 -7.56
C THR A 32 10.52 3.82 -7.07
N GLY A 33 11.26 4.94 -7.00
CA GLY A 33 10.70 6.24 -6.62
C GLY A 33 10.42 6.41 -5.12
N ILE A 34 10.74 5.41 -4.27
CA ILE A 34 10.58 5.55 -2.82
C ILE A 34 11.78 6.30 -2.22
N THR A 35 11.49 7.46 -1.64
CA THR A 35 12.50 8.28 -0.95
C THR A 35 12.77 7.75 0.45
N ALA A 36 14.04 7.79 0.85
CA ALA A 36 14.42 7.42 2.21
C ALA A 36 13.90 8.46 3.23
N ASN A 37 13.46 7.99 4.39
CA ASN A 37 13.12 8.83 5.53
C ASN A 37 14.39 9.41 6.21
N SER A 38 14.21 10.17 7.28
CA SER A 38 15.31 10.77 8.07
C SER A 38 16.33 9.76 8.62
N ASP A 39 15.95 8.49 8.71
CA ASP A 39 16.77 7.39 9.21
C ASP A 39 17.44 6.59 8.08
N GLY A 40 17.27 7.03 6.82
CA GLY A 40 17.84 6.37 5.64
C GLY A 40 17.04 5.16 5.15
N LYS A 41 15.84 4.92 5.68
CA LYS A 41 15.00 3.78 5.29
C LYS A 41 13.96 4.17 4.25
N LYS A 42 13.77 3.32 3.24
CA LYS A 42 12.69 3.44 2.25
C LYS A 42 11.51 2.60 2.70
N ILE A 43 10.49 3.25 3.27
CA ILE A 43 9.30 2.57 3.80
C ILE A 43 8.10 2.91 2.92
N VAL A 44 7.42 1.89 2.42
CA VAL A 44 6.07 2.03 1.85
C VAL A 44 5.08 1.82 2.98
N PRO A 45 4.31 2.86 3.38
CA PRO A 45 3.47 2.78 4.57
C PRO A 45 2.24 1.88 4.37
N ALA A 46 1.78 1.28 5.46
CA ALA A 46 0.49 0.61 5.56
C ALA A 46 -0.64 1.57 5.15
N GLY A 47 -1.61 1.04 4.41
CA GLY A 47 -2.69 1.82 3.83
C GLY A 47 -2.37 2.38 2.44
N THR A 48 -1.17 2.18 1.91
CA THR A 48 -0.88 2.57 0.53
C THR A 48 -1.71 1.72 -0.43
N ILE A 49 -2.46 2.39 -1.31
CA ILE A 49 -3.23 1.73 -2.38
C ILE A 49 -2.24 1.31 -3.46
N VAL A 50 -2.25 0.03 -3.77
CA VAL A 50 -1.26 -0.61 -4.63
C VAL A 50 -1.89 -1.41 -5.75
N GLY A 51 -1.13 -1.57 -6.81
CA GLY A 51 -1.48 -2.43 -7.94
C GLY A 51 -0.34 -2.51 -8.94
N GLY A 52 -0.50 -3.37 -9.93
CA GLY A 52 0.52 -3.62 -10.95
C GLY A 52 0.27 -4.84 -11.83
N GLY A 53 -0.94 -5.41 -11.80
CA GLY A 53 -1.30 -6.62 -12.51
C GLY A 53 -0.94 -7.90 -11.76
N VAL A 54 -0.66 -7.82 -10.45
CA VAL A 54 -0.21 -8.97 -9.65
C VAL A 54 -1.26 -10.06 -9.54
N LEU A 55 -2.54 -9.69 -9.71
CA LEU A 55 -3.65 -10.65 -9.69
C LEU A 55 -3.71 -11.51 -10.95
N SER A 56 -3.14 -11.03 -12.05
CA SER A 56 -3.06 -11.76 -13.31
C SER A 56 -1.71 -12.46 -13.48
N ASP A 57 -0.64 -11.89 -12.93
CA ASP A 57 0.71 -12.42 -12.96
C ASP A 57 1.42 -12.19 -11.63
N SER A 58 1.61 -13.25 -10.86
CA SER A 58 2.22 -13.21 -9.53
C SER A 58 3.70 -12.82 -9.51
N THR A 59 4.36 -12.75 -10.67
CA THR A 59 5.74 -12.28 -10.81
C THR A 59 5.85 -10.76 -10.88
N LYS A 60 4.72 -10.07 -11.12
CA LYS A 60 4.69 -8.61 -11.17
C LYS A 60 4.83 -8.01 -9.78
N LYS A 61 5.51 -6.87 -9.74
CA LYS A 61 5.64 -6.07 -8.52
C LYS A 61 4.48 -5.09 -8.42
N VAL A 62 4.08 -4.79 -7.20
CA VAL A 62 3.06 -3.78 -6.91
C VAL A 62 3.73 -2.44 -6.63
N SER A 63 3.08 -1.37 -7.09
CA SER A 63 3.49 0.02 -6.88
C SER A 63 2.29 0.84 -6.41
N ALA A 64 2.52 2.06 -5.92
CA ALA A 64 1.42 2.94 -5.52
C ALA A 64 0.53 3.31 -6.72
N LYS A 65 -0.78 3.15 -6.57
CA LYS A 65 -1.80 3.40 -7.62
C LYS A 65 -2.94 4.26 -7.07
N ASN A 66 -2.61 5.51 -6.74
CA ASN A 66 -3.56 6.47 -6.14
C ASN A 66 -3.54 7.85 -6.85
N THR A 67 -3.40 7.85 -8.18
CA THR A 67 -3.42 9.09 -9.00
C THR A 67 -4.69 9.15 -9.84
N GLN A 68 -5.39 10.28 -9.82
CA GLN A 68 -6.62 10.50 -10.59
C GLN A 68 -6.30 10.82 -12.05
N GLY A 69 -7.11 10.29 -12.98
CA GLY A 69 -7.10 10.66 -14.40
C GLY A 69 -6.03 9.96 -15.25
N GLY A 70 -5.38 8.90 -14.74
CA GLY A 70 -4.43 8.10 -15.51
C GLY A 70 -5.11 7.04 -16.36
N ALA A 71 -4.64 6.83 -17.60
CA ALA A 71 -5.03 5.67 -18.39
C ALA A 71 -4.46 4.38 -17.79
N ALA A 72 -5.16 3.25 -17.99
CA ALA A 72 -4.69 1.95 -17.53
C ALA A 72 -3.27 1.65 -18.03
N GLY A 73 -2.41 1.15 -17.13
CA GLY A 73 -0.99 0.92 -17.41
C GLY A 73 -0.09 2.15 -17.26
N SER A 74 -0.64 3.33 -16.95
CA SER A 74 0.18 4.51 -16.64
C SER A 74 0.77 4.42 -15.23
N ALA A 75 1.95 5.02 -15.04
CA ALA A 75 2.59 5.09 -13.72
C ALA A 75 1.65 5.77 -12.71
N GLY A 76 1.39 5.13 -11.57
CA GLY A 76 0.55 5.69 -10.51
C GLY A 76 -0.95 5.71 -10.75
N ALA A 77 -1.45 5.26 -11.90
CA ALA A 77 -2.87 5.38 -12.28
C ALA A 77 -3.80 4.64 -11.32
N GLY A 78 -4.78 5.36 -10.74
CA GLY A 78 -5.73 4.80 -9.77
C GLY A 78 -6.60 3.68 -10.33
N VAL A 79 -6.85 3.67 -11.64
CA VAL A 79 -7.62 2.62 -12.31
C VAL A 79 -6.95 1.24 -12.25
N ASP A 80 -5.64 1.17 -12.02
CA ASP A 80 -4.88 -0.08 -11.86
C ASP A 80 -4.80 -0.53 -10.40
N ALA A 81 -5.56 0.07 -9.48
CA ALA A 81 -5.55 -0.32 -8.07
C ALA A 81 -6.12 -1.73 -7.87
N GLU A 82 -5.35 -2.60 -7.21
CA GLU A 82 -5.71 -4.00 -6.97
C GLU A 82 -5.93 -4.31 -5.49
N GLY A 83 -5.38 -3.49 -4.60
CA GLY A 83 -5.57 -3.65 -3.16
C GLY A 83 -4.89 -2.57 -2.34
N VAL A 84 -4.77 -2.83 -1.04
CA VAL A 84 -4.15 -1.90 -0.08
C VAL A 84 -3.16 -2.64 0.80
N LEU A 85 -1.97 -2.08 1.04
CA LEU A 85 -0.96 -2.71 1.88
C LEU A 85 -1.40 -2.76 3.35
N LEU A 86 -1.37 -3.94 3.95
CA LEU A 86 -1.73 -4.18 5.36
C LEU A 86 -0.68 -3.63 6.33
N ASN A 87 0.59 -3.74 5.97
CA ASN A 87 1.73 -3.42 6.83
C ASN A 87 2.68 -2.45 6.13
N ASP A 88 3.50 -1.77 6.93
CA ASP A 88 4.67 -1.05 6.42
C ASP A 88 5.64 -2.05 5.78
N VAL A 89 6.16 -1.73 4.61
CA VAL A 89 7.12 -2.57 3.88
C VAL A 89 8.43 -1.79 3.72
N ASP A 90 9.51 -2.38 4.25
CA ASP A 90 10.86 -1.83 4.14
C ASP A 90 11.49 -2.30 2.82
N VAL A 91 11.63 -1.38 1.86
CA VAL A 91 12.23 -1.59 0.54
C VAL A 91 13.61 -0.95 0.43
N THR A 92 14.29 -0.72 1.58
CA THR A 92 15.60 -0.04 1.63
C THR A 92 16.66 -0.74 0.76
N TYR A 93 16.61 -2.06 0.70
CA TYR A 93 17.59 -2.89 -0.03
C TYR A 93 17.03 -3.51 -1.32
N GLY A 94 15.97 -2.90 -1.86
CA GLY A 94 15.29 -3.36 -3.07
C GLY A 94 13.86 -3.84 -2.81
N PRO A 95 13.22 -4.47 -3.82
CA PRO A 95 11.85 -4.93 -3.72
C PRO A 95 11.66 -5.93 -2.58
N ALA A 96 10.60 -5.77 -1.81
CA ALA A 96 10.37 -6.57 -0.60
C ALA A 96 8.97 -7.17 -0.56
N SER A 97 8.81 -8.26 0.19
CA SER A 97 7.52 -8.93 0.34
C SER A 97 6.60 -8.12 1.26
N GLY A 98 5.34 -7.99 0.85
CA GLY A 98 4.28 -7.32 1.60
C GLY A 98 2.96 -8.10 1.53
N ALA A 99 2.03 -7.74 2.41
CA ALA A 99 0.68 -8.29 2.39
C ALA A 99 -0.29 -7.23 1.83
N MET A 100 -0.93 -7.55 0.70
CA MET A 100 -1.93 -6.70 0.06
C MET A 100 -3.32 -7.23 0.38
N ILE A 101 -4.17 -6.37 0.93
CA ILE A 101 -5.59 -6.65 1.15
C ILE A 101 -6.29 -6.59 -0.20
N ILE A 102 -6.84 -7.72 -0.62
CA ILE A 102 -7.63 -7.82 -1.85
C ILE A 102 -9.13 -7.70 -1.58
N HIS A 103 -9.57 -8.01 -0.35
CA HIS A 103 -10.96 -7.92 0.06
C HIS A 103 -11.06 -7.51 1.53
N GLY A 104 -11.99 -6.61 1.85
CA GLY A 104 -12.25 -6.21 3.23
C GLY A 104 -12.66 -4.75 3.38
N PHE A 105 -12.65 -4.30 4.64
CA PHE A 105 -13.11 -2.97 5.03
C PHE A 105 -11.97 -2.14 5.60
N ILE A 106 -11.72 -0.99 4.99
CA ILE A 106 -10.56 -0.13 5.30
C ILE A 106 -11.03 1.17 5.92
N ALA A 107 -10.37 1.58 7.00
CA ALA A 107 -10.65 2.82 7.71
C ALA A 107 -9.95 4.01 7.03
N LEU A 108 -10.75 4.95 6.49
CA LEU A 108 -10.27 6.12 5.74
C LEU A 108 -9.39 7.04 6.58
N ASP A 109 -9.67 7.15 7.88
CA ASP A 109 -8.92 7.98 8.82
C ASP A 109 -7.52 7.43 9.15
N LYS A 110 -7.26 6.16 8.80
CA LYS A 110 -5.98 5.49 9.05
C LYS A 110 -5.07 5.45 7.82
N LEU A 111 -5.55 5.90 6.66
CA LEU A 111 -4.79 5.87 5.42
C LEU A 111 -3.73 6.99 5.37
N PRO A 112 -2.57 6.72 4.75
CA PRO A 112 -1.52 7.75 4.56
C PRO A 112 -1.93 8.81 3.54
N ALA A 113 -2.78 8.45 2.58
CA ALA A 113 -3.35 9.36 1.59
C ALA A 113 -4.80 8.97 1.33
N ALA A 114 -5.66 9.97 1.09
CA ALA A 114 -7.06 9.72 0.74
C ALA A 114 -7.14 9.00 -0.62
N PRO A 115 -8.02 7.98 -0.77
CA PRO A 115 -8.22 7.30 -2.04
C PRO A 115 -8.83 8.24 -3.07
N VAL A 116 -8.28 8.26 -4.29
CA VAL A 116 -8.87 8.98 -5.43
C VAL A 116 -10.06 8.20 -6.01
N ALA A 117 -10.96 8.88 -6.73
CA ALA A 117 -12.19 8.28 -7.24
C ALA A 117 -11.94 7.07 -8.17
N ASP A 118 -10.87 7.13 -8.97
CA ASP A 118 -10.46 6.02 -9.84
C ASP A 118 -10.10 4.77 -9.03
N SER A 119 -9.31 4.92 -7.97
CA SER A 119 -8.91 3.82 -7.08
C SER A 119 -10.12 3.25 -6.33
N VAL A 120 -11.03 4.10 -5.86
CA VAL A 120 -12.28 3.64 -5.24
C VAL A 120 -13.12 2.84 -6.24
N THR A 121 -13.17 3.27 -7.50
CA THR A 121 -13.91 2.57 -8.55
C THR A 121 -13.27 1.23 -8.90
N ALA A 122 -11.95 1.17 -9.05
CA ALA A 122 -11.20 -0.06 -9.35
C ALA A 122 -11.30 -1.12 -8.24
N LEU A 123 -11.41 -0.67 -6.99
CA LEU A 123 -11.52 -1.53 -5.82
C LEU A 123 -12.97 -1.89 -5.45
N LYS A 124 -13.95 -1.27 -6.10
CA LYS A 124 -15.38 -1.46 -5.83
C LYS A 124 -15.77 -2.94 -5.95
N GLY A 125 -16.51 -3.42 -4.95
CA GLY A 125 -16.96 -4.80 -4.88
C GLY A 125 -15.98 -5.76 -4.18
N ARG A 126 -14.75 -5.33 -3.90
CA ARG A 126 -13.80 -6.12 -3.09
C ARG A 126 -13.34 -5.39 -1.84
N VAL A 127 -12.94 -4.12 -1.97
CA VAL A 127 -12.51 -3.30 -0.85
C VAL A 127 -13.47 -2.13 -0.70
N LEU A 128 -13.99 -1.94 0.52
CA LEU A 128 -14.83 -0.81 0.86
C LEU A 128 -14.13 0.10 1.87
N PHE A 129 -14.08 1.38 1.54
CA PHE A 129 -13.54 2.42 2.40
C PHE A 129 -14.65 2.98 3.30
N LEU A 130 -14.45 2.90 4.61
CA LEU A 130 -15.38 3.41 5.62
C LEU A 130 -14.73 4.49 6.47
N LYS A 131 -15.56 5.39 6.99
CA LYS A 131 -15.17 6.35 8.02
C LYS A 131 -15.30 5.74 9.41
#